data_AF-A0A823J5W9-F1
#
_entry.id   AF-A0A823J5W9-F1
#
_cell.length_a   1.000
_cell.length_b   1.000
_cell.length_c   1.000
_cell.angle_alpha   90.00
_cell.angle_beta   90.00
_cell.angle_gamma   90.00
#
_symmetry.space_group_name_H-M   'P 1'
#
loop_
_entity.id
_entity.type
_entity.pdbx_description
1 polymer ?
#
loop_
_entity_poly.entity_id
_entity_poly.type
_entity_poly.pdbx_seq_one_letter_code
_entity_poly.pdbx_strand_id
1 'polypeptide(L)'
;MDKKRKIIVGVSIAVGVLLLGGGALGFHNYSVKAEQKEMALKQNKNEVKALQEEINKCFTNSKKENIVASLKKEDVKELHEKTKKLPKDLDVAKERQTVITDVDDLIKMVYAREKVASLLDNQQVLVAGANIKLAQTDVDRLKTKKPVFAEEQQKVIDEANNQQKVIDEATAKVNSLYTNDKKTEVKSDVTREAYNLAKEAVDKIKQKQRKESLTVSLDTVNKFINEKDAQKQAAEQKNQQNIATNDSETASSNESRSKSSGSNGNSSNYSGGNNSSSSSSGGNQSSNGNGATSKSNSSTSKSGGSSASKSSGGSSKSESKASGGSSKSSGGSSSSGSSKSTWTEENEMGGTNIYEGW
;
A
#
# COMPACT_ATOMS: atom_id res chain seq x y z
N MET A 1 37.37 9.79 20.51
CA MET A 1 36.28 9.00 19.90
C MET A 1 35.04 9.19 20.77
N ASP A 2 34.25 10.20 20.45
CA ASP A 2 33.16 10.69 21.30
C ASP A 2 31.91 9.83 21.12
N LYS A 3 31.54 9.11 22.18
CA LYS A 3 30.26 8.39 22.26
C LYS A 3 29.16 9.38 22.59
N LYS A 4 28.42 9.81 21.56
CA LYS A 4 27.16 10.57 21.71
C LYS A 4 26.14 9.72 22.49
N ARG A 5 25.87 10.09 23.75
CA ARG A 5 24.78 9.50 24.54
C ARG A 5 23.46 10.08 24.04
N LYS A 6 22.57 9.24 23.51
CA LYS A 6 21.19 9.59 23.23
C LYS A 6 20.43 9.55 24.56
N ILE A 7 20.17 10.71 25.15
CA ILE A 7 19.35 10.84 26.35
C ILE A 7 17.89 10.81 25.89
N ILE A 8 17.22 9.69 26.11
CA ILE A 8 15.76 9.60 26.03
C ILE A 8 15.26 10.19 27.34
N VAL A 9 14.89 11.48 27.32
CA VAL A 9 14.20 12.12 28.44
C VAL A 9 12.77 11.58 28.47
N GLY A 10 12.56 10.52 29.25
CA GLY A 10 11.22 10.13 29.66
C GLY A 10 10.67 11.21 30.58
N VAL A 11 9.82 12.08 30.05
CA VAL A 11 9.12 13.10 30.84
C VAL A 11 8.05 12.38 31.65
N SER A 12 8.37 12.04 32.90
CA SER A 12 7.39 11.73 33.93
C SER A 12 6.67 13.03 34.31
N ILE A 13 5.44 13.20 33.82
CA ILE A 13 4.59 14.33 34.18
C ILE A 13 4.17 14.13 35.65
N ALA A 14 4.89 14.74 36.58
CA ALA A 14 4.52 14.78 37.99
C ALA A 14 3.38 15.79 38.16
N VAL A 15 2.19 15.27 38.42
CA VAL A 15 0.92 15.99 38.57
C VAL A 15 0.86 16.62 39.95
N GLY A 16 1.00 17.95 40.04
CA GLY A 16 0.75 18.72 41.26
C GLY A 16 -0.68 19.25 41.29
N VAL A 17 -1.60 18.52 41.94
CA VAL A 17 -2.96 19.01 42.23
C VAL A 17 -2.92 19.85 43.52
N LEU A 18 -2.96 21.18 43.40
CA LEU A 18 -3.26 22.10 44.50
C LEU A 18 -4.77 22.38 44.52
N LEU A 19 -5.53 21.56 45.25
CA LEU A 19 -6.92 21.83 45.59
C LEU A 19 -6.97 22.60 46.91
N LEU A 20 -7.33 23.88 46.88
CA LEU A 20 -7.71 24.64 48.08
C LEU A 20 -9.05 25.33 47.84
N GLY A 21 -10.13 24.61 48.17
CA GLY A 21 -11.46 25.19 48.34
C GLY A 21 -11.51 26.01 49.63
N GLY A 22 -11.75 27.31 49.52
CA GLY A 22 -11.99 28.21 50.64
C GLY A 22 -13.46 28.55 50.78
N GLY A 23 -14.12 28.01 51.81
CA GLY A 23 -15.41 28.48 52.32
C GLY A 23 -15.23 29.66 53.28
N ALA A 24 -16.15 30.62 53.20
CA ALA A 24 -16.09 31.94 53.84
C ALA A 24 -16.32 31.96 55.36
N LEU A 25 -16.01 33.12 55.98
CA LEU A 25 -16.66 33.88 57.07
C LEU A 25 -15.57 34.59 57.92
N GLY A 26 -15.53 35.89 58.23
CA GLY A 26 -16.37 37.06 57.97
C GLY A 26 -15.71 38.34 58.55
N PHE A 27 -16.20 39.52 58.12
CA PHE A 27 -16.10 40.86 58.75
C PHE A 27 -14.75 41.66 58.80
N HIS A 28 -14.42 42.37 57.71
CA HIS A 28 -13.92 43.77 57.72
C HIS A 28 -13.87 44.33 56.26
N ASN A 29 -14.95 44.96 55.77
CA ASN A 29 -15.52 44.48 54.49
C ASN A 29 -15.27 45.29 53.19
N TYR A 30 -14.27 46.19 53.10
CA TYR A 30 -13.92 46.86 51.84
C TYR A 30 -12.45 46.73 51.42
N SER A 31 -11.48 47.01 52.31
CA SER A 31 -10.05 46.79 52.04
C SER A 31 -9.72 45.29 51.96
N VAL A 32 -10.19 44.49 52.92
CA VAL A 32 -10.01 43.03 52.91
C VAL A 32 -10.73 42.39 51.72
N LYS A 33 -11.88 42.92 51.29
CA LYS A 33 -12.58 42.42 50.09
C LYS A 33 -11.80 42.74 48.80
N ALA A 34 -11.16 43.91 48.71
CA ALA A 34 -10.33 44.26 47.57
C ALA A 34 -9.06 43.40 47.55
N GLU A 35 -8.39 43.23 48.69
CA GLU A 35 -7.21 42.37 48.83
C GLU A 35 -7.53 40.90 48.56
N GLN A 36 -8.65 40.37 49.07
CA GLN A 36 -9.10 39.01 48.79
C GLN A 36 -9.41 38.80 47.30
N LYS A 37 -10.06 39.78 46.64
CA LYS A 37 -10.29 39.72 45.19
C LYS A 37 -8.98 39.77 44.41
N GLU A 38 -8.03 40.62 44.82
CA GLU A 38 -6.73 40.71 44.18
C GLU A 38 -5.91 39.42 44.36
N MET A 39 -5.93 38.82 45.55
CA MET A 39 -5.30 37.52 45.83
C MET A 39 -5.95 36.39 45.02
N ALA A 40 -7.28 36.32 44.97
CA ALA A 40 -7.99 35.33 44.16
C ALA A 40 -7.66 35.48 42.67
N LEU A 41 -7.60 36.72 42.17
CA LEU A 41 -7.24 37.00 40.77
C LEU A 41 -5.78 36.60 40.47
N LYS A 42 -4.84 36.91 41.39
CA LYS A 42 -3.45 36.46 41.29
C LYS A 42 -3.35 34.93 41.30
N GLN A 43 -4.09 34.26 42.18
CA GLN A 43 -4.15 32.80 42.22
C GLN A 43 -4.70 32.22 40.92
N ASN A 44 -5.82 32.74 40.42
CA ASN A 44 -6.44 32.28 39.17
C ASN A 44 -5.50 32.46 37.96
N LYS A 45 -4.76 33.57 37.91
CA LYS A 45 -3.70 33.77 36.90
C LYS A 45 -2.57 32.75 37.02
N ASN A 46 -2.15 32.43 38.25
CA ASN A 46 -1.09 31.45 38.49
C ASN A 46 -1.54 30.04 38.12
N GLU A 47 -2.78 29.65 38.41
CA GLU A 47 -3.34 28.34 38.04
C GLU A 47 -3.37 28.15 36.52
N VAL A 48 -3.87 29.15 35.78
CA VAL A 48 -3.88 29.12 34.30
C VAL A 48 -2.46 29.05 33.74
N LYS A 49 -1.51 29.83 34.29
CA LYS A 49 -0.11 29.80 33.86
C LYS A 49 0.57 28.46 34.16
N ALA A 50 0.37 27.90 35.35
CA ALA A 50 0.94 26.61 35.73
C ALA A 50 0.46 25.50 34.79
N LEU A 51 -0.84 25.48 34.46
CA LEU A 51 -1.38 24.52 33.51
C LEU A 51 -0.86 24.76 32.08
N GLN A 52 -0.73 26.02 31.66
CA GLN A 52 -0.12 26.35 30.37
C GLN A 52 1.34 25.85 30.28
N GLU A 53 2.12 25.96 31.36
CA GLU A 53 3.48 25.43 31.43
C GLU A 53 3.52 23.90 31.36
N GLU A 54 2.58 23.22 32.03
CA GLU A 54 2.41 21.76 31.93
C GLU A 54 2.12 21.34 30.48
N ILE A 55 1.15 22.01 29.84
CA ILE A 55 0.78 21.79 28.44
C ILE A 55 1.94 22.05 27.49
N ASN A 56 2.72 23.11 27.72
CA ASN A 56 3.87 23.44 26.87
C ASN A 56 4.93 22.32 26.85
N LYS A 57 5.05 21.52 27.93
CA LYS A 57 5.96 20.36 27.99
C LYS A 57 5.49 19.18 27.14
N CYS A 58 4.21 19.13 26.76
CA CYS A 58 3.67 18.11 25.88
C CYS A 58 4.03 18.34 24.41
N PHE A 59 4.48 19.55 24.06
CA PHE A 59 4.95 19.90 22.73
C PHE A 59 6.47 19.80 22.61
N THR A 60 6.96 19.53 21.41
CA THR A 60 8.41 19.43 21.17
C THR A 60 9.10 20.80 21.04
N ASN A 61 8.32 21.86 20.81
CA ASN A 61 8.82 23.21 20.61
C ASN A 61 7.76 24.26 21.00
N SER A 62 8.21 25.52 21.11
CA SER A 62 7.35 26.66 21.46
C SER A 62 6.31 27.00 20.39
N LYS A 63 6.51 26.59 19.14
CA LYS A 63 5.52 26.74 18.05
C LYS A 63 4.38 25.73 18.15
N LYS A 64 4.50 24.72 19.03
CA LYS A 64 3.49 23.69 19.28
C LYS A 64 3.09 22.94 18.00
N GLU A 65 4.05 22.76 17.09
CA GLU A 65 3.83 22.13 15.78
C GLU A 65 3.82 20.59 15.86
N ASN A 66 4.38 20.03 16.95
CA ASN A 66 4.48 18.59 17.17
C ASN A 66 4.46 18.25 18.68
N ILE A 67 4.15 17.00 19.02
CA ILE A 67 4.00 16.47 20.38
C ILE A 67 5.11 15.51 20.77
N VAL A 68 5.38 15.40 22.07
CA VAL A 68 6.37 14.47 22.61
C VAL A 68 5.94 13.01 22.39
N ALA A 69 6.87 12.14 22.02
CA ALA A 69 6.61 10.74 21.69
C ALA A 69 5.99 9.93 22.84
N SER A 70 6.32 10.26 24.10
CA SER A 70 5.84 9.55 25.29
C SER A 70 4.41 9.89 25.72
N LEU A 71 3.82 10.98 25.18
CA LEU A 71 2.48 11.44 25.56
C LEU A 71 1.42 10.40 25.23
N LYS A 72 0.44 10.13 26.08
CA LYS A 72 -0.62 9.13 25.85
C LYS A 72 -2.01 9.74 25.90
N LYS A 73 -3.03 8.98 25.47
CA LYS A 73 -4.44 9.37 25.58
C LYS A 73 -4.84 9.72 27.02
N GLU A 74 -4.33 8.99 27.99
CA GLU A 74 -4.62 9.19 29.42
C GLU A 74 -4.08 10.54 29.89
N ASP A 75 -2.86 10.92 29.47
CA ASP A 75 -2.24 12.20 29.85
C ASP A 75 -3.07 13.39 29.33
N VAL A 76 -3.51 13.34 28.07
CA VAL A 76 -4.31 14.44 27.48
C VAL A 76 -5.73 14.48 28.02
N LYS A 77 -6.30 13.35 28.45
CA LYS A 77 -7.58 13.33 29.17
C LYS A 77 -7.46 14.00 30.53
N GLU A 78 -6.39 13.76 31.27
CA GLU A 78 -6.16 14.41 32.54
C GLU A 78 -6.02 15.93 32.39
N LEU A 79 -5.25 16.39 31.40
CA LEU A 79 -5.14 17.81 31.07
C LEU A 79 -6.50 18.43 30.75
N HIS A 80 -7.35 17.72 30.00
CA HIS A 80 -8.72 18.16 29.71
C HIS A 80 -9.59 18.26 30.96
N GLU A 81 -9.48 17.34 31.92
CA GLU A 81 -10.18 17.49 33.20
C GLU A 81 -9.65 18.66 34.03
N LYS A 82 -8.35 18.98 33.94
CA LYS A 82 -7.78 20.18 34.56
C LYS A 82 -8.32 21.46 33.91
N THR A 83 -8.50 21.51 32.58
CA THR A 83 -9.05 22.71 31.91
C THR A 83 -10.50 22.98 32.30
N LYS A 84 -11.31 21.95 32.58
CA LYS A 84 -12.68 22.10 33.09
C LYS A 84 -12.75 22.78 34.46
N LYS A 85 -11.72 22.61 35.28
CA LYS A 85 -11.61 23.17 36.63
C LYS A 85 -11.04 24.59 36.65
N LEU A 86 -10.58 25.11 35.52
CA LEU A 86 -10.00 26.45 35.46
C LEU A 86 -11.01 27.55 35.81
N PRO A 87 -10.55 28.63 36.47
CA PRO A 87 -11.37 29.78 36.81
C PRO A 87 -12.00 30.42 35.56
N LYS A 88 -13.27 30.81 35.66
CA LYS A 88 -14.06 31.37 34.54
C LYS A 88 -14.09 32.90 34.53
N ASP A 89 -13.18 33.55 35.26
CA ASP A 89 -13.13 35.01 35.35
C ASP A 89 -12.72 35.65 34.03
N LEU A 90 -13.30 36.82 33.74
CA LEU A 90 -13.00 37.61 32.54
C LEU A 90 -11.52 37.99 32.45
N ASP A 91 -10.86 38.22 33.59
CA ASP A 91 -9.45 38.64 33.68
C ASP A 91 -8.44 37.59 33.21
N VAL A 92 -8.86 36.32 33.08
CA VAL A 92 -8.03 35.20 32.59
C VAL A 92 -8.63 34.50 31.38
N ALA A 93 -9.71 35.05 30.81
CA ALA A 93 -10.48 34.39 29.76
C ALA A 93 -9.63 34.09 28.51
N LYS A 94 -8.70 34.97 28.14
CA LYS A 94 -7.83 34.81 26.96
C LYS A 94 -6.81 33.68 27.17
N GLU A 95 -6.14 33.69 28.31
CA GLU A 95 -5.15 32.68 28.69
C GLU A 95 -5.83 31.32 28.86
N ARG A 96 -7.00 31.29 29.53
CA ARG A 96 -7.83 30.08 29.64
C ARG A 96 -8.23 29.54 28.28
N GLN A 97 -8.68 30.39 27.36
CA GLN A 97 -9.06 29.95 26.01
C GLN A 97 -7.87 29.38 25.24
N THR A 98 -6.67 29.95 25.44
CA THR A 98 -5.43 29.43 24.85
C THR A 98 -5.13 28.04 25.38
N VAL A 99 -5.17 27.86 26.71
CA VAL A 99 -5.00 26.55 27.37
C VAL A 99 -6.00 25.50 26.84
N ILE A 100 -7.29 25.85 26.75
CA ILE A 100 -8.32 24.94 26.21
C ILE A 100 -8.01 24.55 24.78
N THR A 101 -7.66 25.53 23.94
CA THR A 101 -7.36 25.30 22.52
C THR A 101 -6.12 24.42 22.35
N ASP A 102 -5.11 24.58 23.19
CA ASP A 102 -3.90 23.75 23.15
C ASP A 102 -4.20 22.31 23.58
N VAL A 103 -5.03 22.10 24.60
CA VAL A 103 -5.43 20.76 25.03
C VAL A 103 -6.28 20.07 23.96
N ASP A 104 -7.20 20.78 23.31
CA ASP A 104 -7.96 20.24 22.18
C ASP A 104 -7.05 19.81 21.02
N ASP A 105 -5.99 20.59 20.75
CA ASP A 105 -4.98 20.22 19.76
C ASP A 105 -4.19 18.97 20.19
N LEU A 106 -3.76 18.89 21.46
CA LEU A 106 -3.08 17.71 21.99
C LEU A 106 -3.94 16.45 21.87
N ILE A 107 -5.22 16.53 22.23
CA ILE A 107 -6.16 15.42 22.08
C ILE A 107 -6.21 14.97 20.62
N LYS A 108 -6.44 15.89 19.68
CA LYS A 108 -6.52 15.55 18.25
C LYS A 108 -5.22 14.92 17.76
N MET A 109 -4.06 15.47 18.12
CA MET A 109 -2.74 14.97 17.72
C MET A 109 -2.45 13.58 18.31
N VAL A 110 -2.72 13.36 19.59
CA VAL A 110 -2.51 12.04 20.23
C VAL A 110 -3.41 10.97 19.60
N TYR A 111 -4.69 11.27 19.41
CA TYR A 111 -5.63 10.33 18.81
C TYR A 111 -5.28 10.02 17.34
N ALA A 112 -4.90 11.02 16.55
CA ALA A 112 -4.43 10.84 15.18
C ALA A 112 -3.18 9.96 15.14
N ARG A 113 -2.18 10.26 15.98
CA ARG A 113 -0.93 9.48 16.04
C ARG A 113 -1.17 8.03 16.41
N GLU A 114 -2.06 7.75 17.38
CA GLU A 114 -2.38 6.37 17.74
C GLU A 114 -3.08 5.60 16.62
N LYS A 115 -4.03 6.24 15.92
CA LYS A 115 -4.68 5.61 14.75
C LYS A 115 -3.65 5.32 13.66
N VAL A 116 -2.73 6.25 13.39
CA VAL A 116 -1.66 6.08 12.41
C VAL A 116 -0.68 4.99 12.83
N ALA A 117 -0.28 4.96 14.11
CA ALA A 117 0.59 3.92 14.65
C ALA A 117 -0.05 2.52 14.59
N SER A 118 -1.38 2.42 14.59
CA SER A 118 -2.09 1.14 14.44
C SER A 118 -2.16 0.60 13.01
N LEU A 119 -1.75 1.39 12.00
CA LEU A 119 -1.80 0.96 10.60
C LEU A 119 -0.73 -0.09 10.28
N LEU A 120 0.45 0.06 10.85
CA LEU A 120 1.60 -0.81 10.61
C LEU A 120 2.01 -1.51 11.91
N ASP A 121 2.37 -2.78 11.83
CA ASP A 121 2.94 -3.50 12.96
C ASP A 121 4.40 -3.08 13.24
N ASN A 122 5.01 -3.67 14.27
CA ASN A 122 6.39 -3.39 14.65
C ASN A 122 7.42 -3.73 13.54
N GLN A 123 7.05 -4.55 12.56
CA GLN A 123 7.87 -4.88 11.40
C GLN A 123 7.58 -3.97 10.19
N GLN A 124 6.82 -2.88 10.40
CA GLN A 124 6.36 -1.97 9.36
C GLN A 124 5.49 -2.67 8.30
N VAL A 125 4.72 -3.69 8.70
CA VAL A 125 3.79 -4.41 7.82
C VAL A 125 2.37 -3.95 8.08
N LEU A 126 1.60 -3.71 7.02
CA LEU A 126 0.20 -3.29 7.11
C LEU A 126 -0.62 -4.31 7.92
N VAL A 127 -1.27 -3.83 8.99
CA VAL A 127 -2.14 -4.64 9.84
C VAL A 127 -3.42 -5.01 9.08
N ALA A 128 -3.86 -6.26 9.23
CA ALA A 128 -5.09 -6.73 8.59
C ALA A 128 -6.31 -5.95 9.11
N GLY A 129 -7.11 -5.39 8.20
CA GLY A 129 -8.29 -4.59 8.56
C GLY A 129 -7.97 -3.16 9.03
N ALA A 130 -6.72 -2.70 8.90
CA ALA A 130 -6.36 -1.32 9.24
C ALA A 130 -7.22 -0.29 8.48
N ASN A 131 -7.72 0.72 9.20
CA ASN A 131 -8.55 1.77 8.62
C ASN A 131 -7.71 2.99 8.22
N ILE A 132 -7.02 2.88 7.08
CA ILE A 132 -6.14 3.93 6.56
C ILE A 132 -6.91 5.24 6.30
N LYS A 133 -8.15 5.15 5.80
CA LYS A 133 -8.99 6.32 5.49
C LYS A 133 -9.33 7.15 6.73
N LEU A 134 -9.65 6.50 7.84
CA LEU A 134 -9.94 7.18 9.10
C LEU A 134 -8.70 7.87 9.66
N ALA A 135 -7.54 7.19 9.62
CA ALA A 135 -6.27 7.79 10.04
C ALA A 135 -5.89 9.00 9.17
N GLN A 136 -6.05 8.89 7.85
CA GLN A 136 -5.86 10.00 6.90
C GLN A 136 -6.77 11.19 7.23
N THR A 137 -8.05 10.94 7.46
CA THR A 137 -9.04 11.99 7.79
C THR A 137 -8.65 12.77 9.04
N ASP A 138 -8.15 12.10 10.08
CA ASP A 138 -7.74 12.76 11.31
C ASP A 138 -6.47 13.58 11.13
N VAL A 139 -5.50 13.08 10.36
CA VAL A 139 -4.28 13.82 10.01
C VAL A 139 -4.60 15.02 9.12
N ASP A 140 -5.54 14.89 8.19
CA ASP A 140 -5.95 15.96 7.28
C ASP A 140 -6.54 17.16 8.02
N ARG A 141 -7.33 16.92 9.07
CA ARG A 141 -7.88 17.99 9.94
C ARG A 141 -6.79 18.80 10.64
N LEU A 142 -5.59 18.24 10.77
CA LEU A 142 -4.45 18.87 11.43
C LEU A 142 -3.49 19.55 10.45
N LYS A 143 -3.56 19.28 9.15
CA LYS A 143 -2.59 19.79 8.15
C LYS A 143 -2.38 21.29 8.19
N THR A 144 -3.46 22.07 8.32
CA THR A 144 -3.38 23.53 8.32
C THR A 144 -2.83 24.10 9.64
N LYS A 145 -3.18 23.48 10.78
CA LYS A 145 -2.85 24.00 12.12
C LYS A 145 -1.55 23.43 12.69
N LYS A 146 -1.18 22.23 12.27
CA LYS A 146 -0.06 21.41 12.77
C LYS A 146 0.65 20.71 11.61
N PRO A 147 1.21 21.47 10.65
CA PRO A 147 1.76 20.91 9.41
C PRO A 147 2.91 19.93 9.66
N VAL A 148 3.81 20.22 10.60
CA VAL A 148 4.97 19.35 10.90
C VAL A 148 4.51 18.00 11.44
N PHE A 149 3.61 17.98 12.43
CA PHE A 149 3.01 16.75 12.93
C PHE A 149 2.30 15.98 11.81
N ALA A 150 1.48 16.68 11.00
CA ALA A 150 0.72 16.04 9.94
C ALA A 150 1.63 15.40 8.88
N GLU A 151 2.72 16.08 8.50
CA GLU A 151 3.72 15.54 7.57
C GLU A 151 4.42 14.29 8.13
N GLU A 152 4.77 14.28 9.41
CA GLU A 152 5.35 13.09 10.03
C GLU A 152 4.39 11.90 10.04
N GLN A 153 3.13 12.12 10.39
CA GLN A 153 2.11 11.06 10.35
C GLN A 153 1.80 10.60 8.93
N GLN A 154 1.83 11.51 7.96
CA GLN A 154 1.59 11.21 6.55
C GLN A 154 2.59 10.18 6.01
N LYS A 155 3.85 10.20 6.46
CA LYS A 155 4.85 9.21 6.03
C LYS A 155 4.44 7.77 6.33
N VAL A 156 3.84 7.53 7.51
CA VAL A 156 3.34 6.20 7.91
C VAL A 156 2.10 5.84 7.10
N ILE A 157 1.21 6.80 6.87
CA ILE A 157 0.01 6.60 6.05
C ILE A 157 0.38 6.27 4.60
N ASP A 158 1.39 6.94 4.03
CA ASP A 158 1.86 6.70 2.67
C ASP A 158 2.45 5.28 2.53
N GLU A 159 3.24 4.82 3.50
CA GLU A 159 3.73 3.43 3.53
C GLU A 159 2.56 2.44 3.63
N ALA A 160 1.57 2.70 4.48
CA ALA A 160 0.37 1.86 4.59
C ALA A 160 -0.41 1.80 3.28
N ASN A 161 -0.61 2.94 2.61
CA ASN A 161 -1.26 3.02 1.29
C ASN A 161 -0.47 2.28 0.21
N ASN A 162 0.86 2.40 0.20
CA ASN A 162 1.71 1.68 -0.75
C ASN A 162 1.58 0.17 -0.59
N GLN A 163 1.55 -0.33 0.66
CA GLN A 163 1.35 -1.76 0.91
C GLN A 163 -0.07 -2.21 0.52
N GLN A 164 -1.10 -1.42 0.82
CA GLN A 164 -2.47 -1.70 0.41
C GLN A 164 -2.58 -1.79 -1.12
N LYS A 165 -1.94 -0.86 -1.85
CA LYS A 165 -1.90 -0.88 -3.31
C LYS A 165 -1.26 -2.16 -3.87
N VAL A 166 -0.16 -2.62 -3.28
CA VAL A 166 0.47 -3.90 -3.68
C VAL A 166 -0.48 -5.09 -3.44
N ILE A 167 -1.20 -5.09 -2.31
CA ILE A 167 -2.21 -6.13 -2.01
C ILE A 167 -3.37 -6.08 -3.02
N ASP A 168 -3.86 -4.89 -3.35
CA ASP A 168 -4.97 -4.70 -4.30
C ASP A 168 -4.58 -5.14 -5.71
N GLU A 169 -3.39 -4.76 -6.18
CA GLU A 169 -2.85 -5.18 -7.47
C GLU A 169 -2.68 -6.71 -7.57
N ALA A 170 -2.11 -7.33 -6.54
CA ALA A 170 -1.97 -8.79 -6.48
C ALA A 170 -3.33 -9.49 -6.43
N THR A 171 -4.28 -8.94 -5.66
CA THR A 171 -5.65 -9.47 -5.57
C THR A 171 -6.35 -9.40 -6.93
N ALA A 172 -6.26 -8.26 -7.63
CA ALA A 172 -6.85 -8.09 -8.96
C ALA A 172 -6.25 -9.09 -9.96
N LYS A 173 -4.92 -9.29 -9.95
CA LYS A 173 -4.27 -10.28 -10.82
C LYS A 173 -4.73 -11.70 -10.51
N VAL A 174 -4.82 -12.09 -9.24
CA VAL A 174 -5.33 -13.41 -8.86
C VAL A 174 -6.79 -13.56 -9.28
N ASN A 175 -7.66 -12.58 -9.01
CA ASN A 175 -9.08 -12.62 -9.41
C ASN A 175 -9.24 -12.75 -10.92
N SER A 176 -8.35 -12.14 -11.71
CA SER A 176 -8.41 -12.23 -13.18
C SER A 176 -8.26 -13.65 -13.73
N LEU A 177 -7.71 -14.59 -12.94
CA LEU A 177 -7.56 -16.02 -13.28
C LEU A 177 -8.84 -16.83 -13.05
N TYR A 178 -9.85 -16.24 -12.40
CA TYR A 178 -11.12 -16.87 -12.06
C TYR A 178 -12.28 -16.26 -12.83
N THR A 179 -13.36 -17.03 -12.99
CA THR A 179 -14.58 -16.55 -13.67
C THR A 179 -15.34 -15.51 -12.84
N ASN A 180 -15.08 -15.46 -11.53
CA ASN A 180 -15.74 -14.56 -10.60
C ASN A 180 -14.85 -14.23 -9.39
N ASP A 181 -15.21 -13.18 -8.66
CA ASP A 181 -14.46 -12.70 -7.48
C ASP A 181 -14.52 -13.65 -6.27
N LYS A 182 -15.48 -14.59 -6.24
CA LYS A 182 -15.54 -15.64 -5.21
C LYS A 182 -14.54 -16.77 -5.46
N LYS A 183 -13.86 -16.76 -6.61
CA LYS A 183 -12.81 -17.72 -6.98
C LYS A 183 -13.29 -19.18 -6.95
N THR A 184 -14.55 -19.41 -7.30
CA THR A 184 -15.13 -20.76 -7.29
C THR A 184 -14.74 -21.59 -8.51
N GLU A 185 -14.37 -20.94 -9.61
CA GLU A 185 -14.04 -21.58 -10.88
C GLU A 185 -12.92 -20.83 -11.59
N VAL A 186 -11.89 -21.56 -12.01
CA VAL A 186 -10.75 -21.04 -12.77
C VAL A 186 -11.16 -20.87 -14.23
N LYS A 187 -10.74 -19.78 -14.88
CA LYS A 187 -11.04 -19.56 -16.30
C LYS A 187 -10.40 -20.64 -17.17
N SER A 188 -11.13 -21.15 -18.16
CA SER A 188 -10.66 -22.21 -19.06
C SER A 188 -9.47 -21.78 -19.94
N ASP A 189 -9.38 -20.50 -20.28
CA ASP A 189 -8.35 -19.90 -21.12
C ASP A 189 -7.13 -19.39 -20.33
N VAL A 190 -7.06 -19.68 -19.02
CA VAL A 190 -5.92 -19.26 -18.19
C VAL A 190 -4.59 -19.82 -18.73
N THR A 191 -3.58 -18.96 -18.76
CA THR A 191 -2.24 -19.29 -19.26
C THR A 191 -1.21 -19.33 -18.14
N ARG A 192 -0.07 -20.00 -18.40
CA ARG A 192 1.05 -20.09 -17.45
C ARG A 192 1.66 -18.71 -17.17
N GLU A 193 1.68 -17.83 -18.17
CA GLU A 193 2.20 -16.47 -18.08
C GLU A 193 1.34 -15.63 -17.13
N ALA A 194 0.01 -15.68 -17.26
CA ALA A 194 -0.90 -14.97 -16.36
C ALA A 194 -0.76 -15.45 -14.91
N TYR A 195 -0.63 -16.76 -14.71
CA TYR A 195 -0.34 -17.35 -13.40
C TYR A 195 0.98 -16.82 -12.81
N ASN A 196 2.08 -16.82 -13.58
CA ASN A 196 3.38 -16.35 -13.11
C ASN A 196 3.34 -14.85 -12.73
N LEU A 197 2.68 -14.01 -13.52
CA LEU A 197 2.51 -12.59 -13.22
C LEU A 197 1.72 -12.33 -11.94
N ALA A 198 0.72 -13.17 -11.65
CA ALA A 198 -0.03 -13.11 -10.41
C ALA A 198 0.81 -13.60 -9.22
N LYS A 199 1.54 -14.70 -9.39
CA LYS A 199 2.48 -15.23 -8.39
C LYS A 199 3.55 -14.21 -8.00
N GLU A 200 4.19 -13.57 -8.97
CA GLU A 200 5.18 -12.51 -8.72
C GLU A 200 4.58 -11.33 -7.95
N ALA A 201 3.32 -10.98 -8.20
CA ALA A 201 2.65 -9.92 -7.46
C ALA A 201 2.34 -10.33 -6.01
N VAL A 202 1.87 -11.57 -5.79
CA VAL A 202 1.64 -12.12 -4.45
C VAL A 202 2.94 -12.22 -3.66
N ASP A 203 4.05 -12.55 -4.31
CA ASP A 203 5.35 -12.68 -3.66
C ASP A 203 5.86 -11.35 -3.06
N LYS A 204 5.44 -10.20 -3.61
CA LYS A 204 5.76 -8.84 -3.12
C LYS A 204 4.95 -8.41 -1.89
N ILE A 205 3.88 -9.12 -1.53
CA ILE A 205 3.05 -8.76 -0.37
C ILE A 205 3.84 -9.02 0.92
N LYS A 206 3.97 -7.98 1.75
CA LYS A 206 4.59 -8.11 3.09
C LYS A 206 3.64 -8.76 4.10
N GLN A 207 2.34 -8.49 4.02
CA GLN A 207 1.33 -8.99 4.95
C GLN A 207 1.07 -10.49 4.76
N LYS A 208 1.49 -11.29 5.73
CA LYS A 208 1.44 -12.77 5.67
C LYS A 208 0.04 -13.32 5.41
N GLN A 209 -0.97 -12.88 6.15
CA GLN A 209 -2.34 -13.41 6.03
C GLN A 209 -2.90 -13.25 4.61
N ARG A 210 -2.75 -12.07 3.98
CA ARG A 210 -3.20 -11.86 2.59
C ARG A 210 -2.32 -12.62 1.60
N LYS A 211 -1.00 -12.66 1.82
CA LYS A 211 -0.10 -13.44 0.97
C LYS A 211 -0.49 -14.91 0.94
N GLU A 212 -0.67 -15.55 2.10
CA GLU A 212 -1.08 -16.94 2.24
C GLU A 212 -2.44 -17.20 1.58
N SER A 213 -3.44 -16.35 1.84
CA SER A 213 -4.78 -16.49 1.23
C SER A 213 -4.74 -16.43 -0.31
N LEU A 214 -3.91 -15.55 -0.88
CA LEU A 214 -3.74 -15.46 -2.33
C LEU A 214 -2.90 -16.61 -2.90
N THR A 215 -1.89 -17.10 -2.17
CA THR A 215 -1.11 -18.29 -2.56
C THR A 215 -2.00 -19.53 -2.67
N VAL A 216 -2.91 -19.75 -1.71
CA VAL A 216 -3.87 -20.88 -1.78
C VAL A 216 -4.76 -20.80 -3.03
N SER A 217 -5.15 -19.57 -3.42
CA SER A 217 -5.87 -19.37 -4.69
C SER A 217 -4.98 -19.79 -5.87
N LEU A 218 -3.74 -19.30 -5.91
CA LEU A 218 -2.79 -19.65 -6.97
C LEU A 218 -2.52 -21.15 -7.08
N ASP A 219 -2.42 -21.88 -5.97
CA ASP A 219 -2.21 -23.33 -5.97
C ASP A 219 -3.35 -24.07 -6.71
N THR A 220 -4.59 -23.59 -6.56
CA THR A 220 -5.76 -24.10 -7.29
C THR A 220 -5.62 -23.87 -8.80
N VAL A 221 -5.20 -22.67 -9.20
CA VAL A 221 -4.96 -22.33 -10.62
C VAL A 221 -3.82 -23.16 -11.20
N ASN A 222 -2.73 -23.35 -10.46
CA ASN A 222 -1.58 -24.14 -10.89
C ASN A 222 -1.99 -25.60 -11.14
N LYS A 223 -2.79 -26.18 -10.24
CA LYS A 223 -3.34 -27.53 -10.42
C LYS A 223 -4.18 -27.62 -11.69
N PHE A 224 -5.08 -26.66 -11.92
CA PHE A 224 -5.91 -26.61 -13.13
C PHE A 224 -5.08 -26.55 -14.42
N ILE A 225 -4.06 -25.68 -14.47
CA ILE A 225 -3.17 -25.57 -15.64
C ILE A 225 -2.44 -26.89 -15.90
N ASN A 226 -1.88 -27.51 -14.85
CA ASN A 226 -1.15 -28.77 -15.01
C ASN A 226 -2.06 -29.91 -15.50
N GLU A 227 -3.31 -29.99 -15.01
CA GLU A 227 -4.30 -30.97 -15.48
C GLU A 227 -4.68 -30.73 -16.95
N LYS A 228 -4.89 -29.46 -17.35
CA LYS A 228 -5.19 -29.08 -18.74
C LYS A 228 -4.03 -29.43 -19.68
N ASP A 229 -2.80 -29.10 -19.28
CA ASP A 229 -1.60 -29.37 -20.08
C ASP A 229 -1.37 -30.88 -20.24
N ALA A 230 -1.60 -31.67 -19.18
CA ALA A 230 -1.52 -33.13 -19.23
C ALA A 230 -2.59 -33.74 -20.17
N GLN A 231 -3.83 -33.25 -20.12
CA GLN A 231 -4.89 -33.69 -21.05
C GLN A 231 -4.55 -33.37 -22.50
N LYS A 232 -4.00 -32.18 -22.76
CA LYS A 232 -3.57 -31.79 -24.12
C LYS A 232 -2.45 -32.68 -24.65
N GLN A 233 -1.44 -32.97 -23.83
CA GLN A 233 -0.35 -33.89 -24.21
C GLN A 233 -0.85 -35.31 -24.48
N ALA A 234 -1.77 -35.83 -23.66
CA ALA A 234 -2.36 -37.15 -23.87
C ALA A 234 -3.19 -37.21 -25.18
N ALA A 235 -3.90 -36.14 -25.53
CA ALA A 235 -4.65 -36.03 -26.78
C ALA A 235 -3.71 -35.95 -28.00
N GLU A 236 -2.62 -35.18 -27.91
CA GLU A 236 -1.59 -35.09 -28.96
C GLU A 236 -0.89 -36.44 -29.19
N GLN A 237 -0.57 -37.18 -28.12
CA GLN A 237 0.00 -38.54 -28.24
C GLN A 237 -0.97 -39.52 -28.90
N LYS A 238 -2.26 -39.51 -28.52
CA LYS A 238 -3.28 -40.33 -29.20
C LYS A 238 -3.41 -40.02 -30.68
N ASN A 239 -3.36 -38.73 -31.05
CA ASN A 239 -3.43 -38.33 -32.46
C ASN A 239 -2.19 -38.78 -33.24
N GLN A 240 -0.98 -38.66 -32.68
CA GLN A 240 0.23 -39.16 -33.34
C GLN A 240 0.23 -40.69 -33.52
N GLN A 241 -0.33 -41.43 -32.55
CA GLN A 241 -0.43 -42.88 -32.64
C GLN A 241 -1.45 -43.34 -33.70
N ASN A 242 -2.55 -42.60 -33.89
CA ASN A 242 -3.53 -42.85 -34.97
C ASN A 242 -3.00 -42.50 -36.37
N ILE A 243 -2.12 -41.50 -36.50
CA ILE A 243 -1.51 -41.15 -37.79
C ILE A 243 -0.48 -42.23 -38.20
N ALA A 244 0.31 -42.75 -37.27
CA ALA A 244 1.29 -43.81 -37.54
C ALA A 244 0.67 -45.17 -37.87
N THR A 245 -0.59 -45.42 -37.52
CA THR A 245 -1.31 -46.66 -37.85
C THR A 245 -2.03 -46.61 -39.20
N ASN A 246 -2.38 -45.41 -39.71
CA ASN A 246 -3.03 -45.28 -41.02
C ASN A 246 -2.05 -45.30 -42.21
N ASP A 247 -0.77 -44.96 -42.03
CA ASP A 247 0.24 -45.07 -43.09
C ASP A 247 0.76 -46.51 -43.30
N SER A 248 0.53 -47.44 -42.37
CA SER A 248 0.94 -48.85 -42.54
C SER A 248 -0.11 -49.74 -43.21
N GLU A 249 -1.33 -49.26 -43.47
CA GLU A 249 -2.38 -50.03 -44.16
C GLU A 249 -2.43 -49.79 -45.68
N THR A 250 -1.64 -48.85 -46.21
CA THR A 250 -1.56 -48.58 -47.66
C THR A 250 -0.36 -49.21 -48.38
N ALA A 251 0.42 -50.06 -47.72
CA ALA A 251 1.58 -50.73 -48.33
C ALA A 251 1.46 -52.26 -48.46
N SER A 252 0.35 -52.89 -48.01
CA SER A 252 0.22 -54.35 -47.98
C SER A 252 -1.05 -54.89 -48.67
N SER A 253 -1.41 -54.30 -49.80
CA SER A 253 -2.50 -54.79 -50.66
C SER A 253 -2.11 -54.85 -52.12
N ASN A 254 -0.96 -55.46 -52.43
CA ASN A 254 -0.70 -55.89 -53.80
C ASN A 254 0.26 -57.08 -53.89
N GLU A 255 -0.11 -58.25 -53.37
CA GLU A 255 0.37 -59.51 -53.95
C GLU A 255 -0.47 -60.70 -53.49
N SER A 256 -1.40 -61.11 -54.35
CA SER A 256 -1.98 -62.45 -54.33
C SER A 256 -2.71 -62.70 -55.65
N ARG A 257 -2.01 -63.32 -56.63
CA ARG A 257 -2.58 -64.31 -57.57
C ARG A 257 -1.55 -64.79 -58.60
N SER A 258 -0.87 -65.90 -58.28
CA SER A 258 -0.63 -66.98 -59.26
C SER A 258 -0.05 -68.21 -58.55
N LYS A 259 -0.90 -69.22 -58.34
CA LYS A 259 -0.51 -70.59 -57.98
C LYS A 259 -0.22 -71.40 -59.24
N SER A 260 0.77 -72.30 -59.12
CA SER A 260 0.75 -73.70 -59.58
C SER A 260 1.68 -74.12 -60.73
N SER A 261 2.65 -74.96 -60.32
CA SER A 261 3.10 -76.24 -60.90
C SER A 261 3.76 -76.32 -62.28
N GLY A 262 5.01 -76.80 -62.31
CA GLY A 262 5.65 -77.42 -63.48
C GLY A 262 7.04 -77.96 -63.14
N SER A 263 7.25 -79.26 -63.36
CA SER A 263 8.42 -80.07 -62.95
C SER A 263 9.62 -79.98 -63.91
N ASN A 264 10.76 -80.48 -63.41
CA ASN A 264 11.95 -81.03 -64.08
C ASN A 264 13.08 -80.09 -64.59
N GLY A 265 14.30 -80.44 -64.17
CA GLY A 265 15.42 -80.63 -65.11
C GLY A 265 16.71 -79.83 -64.89
N ASN A 266 17.61 -80.37 -64.05
CA ASN A 266 19.06 -80.53 -64.25
C ASN A 266 19.89 -79.41 -64.95
N SER A 267 20.89 -78.83 -64.26
CA SER A 267 22.33 -79.13 -64.48
C SER A 267 23.29 -78.11 -63.83
N SER A 268 24.21 -78.66 -63.01
CA SER A 268 25.66 -78.42 -62.96
C SER A 268 26.27 -77.04 -62.66
N ASN A 269 27.02 -77.03 -61.54
CA ASN A 269 28.47 -76.78 -61.41
C ASN A 269 29.03 -75.42 -60.91
N TYR A 270 29.91 -75.60 -59.91
CA TYR A 270 31.20 -74.93 -59.67
C TYR A 270 31.15 -73.51 -59.05
N SER A 271 31.47 -73.32 -57.76
CA SER A 271 32.79 -73.30 -57.07
C SER A 271 33.51 -71.95 -57.12
N GLY A 272 34.09 -71.56 -55.98
CA GLY A 272 34.91 -70.36 -55.75
C GLY A 272 34.13 -69.26 -55.03
N GLY A 273 34.53 -68.71 -53.89
CA GLY A 273 35.83 -68.68 -53.24
C GLY A 273 36.09 -67.26 -52.74
N ASN A 274 36.23 -67.12 -51.42
CA ASN A 274 36.99 -66.12 -50.68
C ASN A 274 36.79 -64.59 -50.87
N ASN A 275 36.29 -63.99 -49.77
CA ASN A 275 37.05 -63.22 -48.76
C ASN A 275 37.46 -61.74 -49.01
N SER A 276 37.19 -60.96 -47.93
CA SER A 276 37.95 -59.82 -47.38
C SER A 276 38.03 -58.53 -48.21
N SER A 277 37.61 -57.37 -47.70
CA SER A 277 38.30 -56.49 -46.74
C SER A 277 37.67 -55.08 -46.92
N SER A 278 37.69 -54.07 -46.05
CA SER A 278 38.19 -53.82 -44.70
C SER A 278 37.77 -52.39 -44.28
N SER A 279 37.72 -52.16 -42.96
CA SER A 279 38.20 -50.98 -42.20
C SER A 279 37.70 -49.56 -42.58
N SER A 280 36.96 -48.81 -41.74
CA SER A 280 37.24 -48.22 -40.40
C SER A 280 37.99 -46.87 -40.40
N SER A 281 37.59 -46.01 -39.44
CA SER A 281 38.20 -44.74 -38.95
C SER A 281 38.03 -43.52 -39.86
N GLY A 282 37.75 -42.29 -39.43
CA GLY A 282 37.92 -41.66 -38.12
C GLY A 282 38.97 -40.55 -38.22
N GLY A 283 38.56 -39.26 -38.11
CA GLY A 283 39.49 -38.16 -37.76
C GLY A 283 39.66 -36.99 -38.76
N ASN A 284 39.16 -35.84 -38.34
CA ASN A 284 39.69 -34.45 -38.40
C ASN A 284 40.27 -33.77 -39.67
N GLN A 285 39.60 -32.64 -39.98
CA GLN A 285 40.07 -31.26 -40.19
C GLN A 285 41.16 -30.87 -41.22
N SER A 286 40.75 -29.86 -42.01
CA SER A 286 41.55 -28.77 -42.63
C SER A 286 42.40 -29.17 -43.85
N SER A 287 42.62 -28.36 -44.90
CA SER A 287 42.38 -26.95 -45.18
C SER A 287 42.54 -26.68 -46.70
N ASN A 288 41.92 -25.57 -47.14
CA ASN A 288 42.36 -24.60 -48.17
C ASN A 288 42.40 -24.88 -49.69
N GLY A 289 41.84 -23.88 -50.40
CA GLY A 289 42.16 -23.41 -51.76
C GLY A 289 40.98 -23.54 -52.74
N ASN A 290 40.49 -22.53 -53.45
CA ASN A 290 41.06 -21.22 -53.79
C ASN A 290 40.01 -20.28 -54.46
N GLY A 291 40.13 -18.97 -54.23
CA GLY A 291 39.73 -17.83 -55.10
C GLY A 291 38.24 -17.56 -55.39
N ALA A 292 37.71 -16.34 -55.42
CA ALA A 292 38.37 -15.03 -55.51
C ALA A 292 37.41 -13.85 -55.16
N THR A 293 37.99 -12.82 -54.54
CA THR A 293 37.82 -11.35 -54.81
C THR A 293 36.43 -10.71 -54.67
N SER A 294 36.18 -9.63 -53.90
CA SER A 294 37.07 -8.56 -53.41
C SER A 294 36.46 -7.76 -52.23
N LYS A 295 37.34 -7.48 -51.24
CA LYS A 295 37.65 -6.18 -50.57
C LYS A 295 36.48 -5.30 -50.05
N SER A 296 36.30 -5.15 -48.73
CA SER A 296 37.12 -4.40 -47.72
C SER A 296 36.98 -2.87 -47.86
N ASN A 297 36.84 -2.04 -46.82
CA ASN A 297 37.60 -2.03 -45.56
C ASN A 297 36.97 -1.03 -44.55
N SER A 298 36.93 -1.38 -43.26
CA SER A 298 37.71 -0.81 -42.13
C SER A 298 37.12 0.47 -41.50
N SER A 299 36.51 0.40 -40.31
CA SER A 299 37.14 0.53 -38.96
C SER A 299 37.69 1.95 -38.70
N THR A 300 37.53 2.59 -37.53
CA THR A 300 37.90 2.10 -36.19
C THR A 300 37.44 3.10 -35.12
N SER A 301 36.95 2.57 -33.99
CA SER A 301 37.10 2.99 -32.59
C SER A 301 36.93 4.45 -32.10
N LYS A 302 36.19 4.51 -30.98
CA LYS A 302 36.57 5.01 -29.63
C LYS A 302 35.92 6.31 -29.13
N SER A 303 35.39 6.14 -27.91
CA SER A 303 35.37 7.04 -26.75
C SER A 303 34.47 8.27 -26.72
N GLY A 304 33.62 8.29 -25.69
CA GLY A 304 33.72 9.32 -24.65
C GLY A 304 32.62 10.39 -24.60
N GLY A 305 31.96 10.47 -23.45
CA GLY A 305 31.77 11.76 -22.76
C GLY A 305 30.53 12.59 -23.09
N SER A 306 29.55 12.49 -22.20
CA SER A 306 28.87 13.57 -21.48
C SER A 306 28.32 14.83 -22.19
N SER A 307 27.10 15.15 -21.74
CA SER A 307 26.54 16.48 -21.40
C SER A 307 25.51 17.12 -22.33
N ALA A 308 24.31 17.28 -21.74
CA ALA A 308 23.38 18.40 -21.76
C ALA A 308 23.29 19.31 -23.00
N SER A 309 22.06 19.49 -23.49
CA SER A 309 21.46 20.83 -23.64
C SER A 309 19.96 20.78 -23.98
N LYS A 310 19.28 21.82 -23.49
CA LYS A 310 17.88 22.19 -23.69
C LYS A 310 17.63 22.76 -25.10
N SER A 311 16.40 22.63 -25.60
CA SER A 311 15.70 23.59 -26.49
C SER A 311 14.24 23.09 -26.61
N SER A 312 13.18 23.82 -26.19
CA SER A 312 12.55 25.07 -26.66
C SER A 312 11.55 24.88 -27.81
N GLY A 313 10.33 25.40 -27.62
CA GLY A 313 9.27 25.63 -28.62
C GLY A 313 8.19 24.54 -28.63
N GLY A 314 6.88 24.79 -28.48
CA GLY A 314 6.08 26.01 -28.58
C GLY A 314 5.14 25.93 -29.79
N SER A 315 3.86 25.61 -29.57
CA SER A 315 2.66 25.78 -30.46
C SER A 315 1.63 24.69 -30.08
N SER A 316 0.30 24.86 -30.05
CA SER A 316 -0.60 25.87 -30.63
C SER A 316 -2.01 25.68 -30.04
N LYS A 317 -2.75 26.80 -30.02
CA LYS A 317 -4.20 26.93 -29.84
C LYS A 317 -5.03 25.89 -30.60
N SER A 318 -6.13 25.47 -29.99
CA SER A 318 -7.38 25.16 -30.71
C SER A 318 -8.58 25.70 -29.92
N GLU A 319 -9.29 26.62 -30.57
CA GLU A 319 -10.63 27.08 -30.20
C GLU A 319 -11.66 26.07 -30.71
N SER A 320 -12.70 25.81 -29.93
CA SER A 320 -14.00 25.40 -30.45
C SER A 320 -15.13 25.86 -29.51
N LYS A 321 -15.92 26.83 -29.99
CA LYS A 321 -17.32 27.10 -29.63
C LYS A 321 -18.17 25.85 -29.97
N ALA A 322 -19.39 25.56 -29.51
CA ALA A 322 -20.48 26.20 -28.76
C ALA A 322 -21.23 25.03 -28.06
N SER A 323 -22.01 25.20 -26.98
CA SER A 323 -23.43 25.60 -26.94
C SER A 323 -23.85 25.54 -25.46
N GLY A 324 -24.51 26.54 -24.86
CA GLY A 324 -25.93 26.81 -25.05
C GLY A 324 -26.74 26.07 -23.97
N GLY A 325 -27.20 26.77 -22.93
CA GLY A 325 -28.02 26.17 -21.87
C GLY A 325 -28.16 27.04 -20.62
N SER A 326 -28.93 28.11 -20.71
CA SER A 326 -29.31 29.01 -19.63
C SER A 326 -30.45 28.44 -18.78
N SER A 327 -30.32 28.52 -17.45
CA SER A 327 -31.46 28.73 -16.56
C SER A 327 -31.04 29.52 -15.32
N LYS A 328 -31.53 30.75 -15.23
CA LYS A 328 -31.49 31.66 -14.08
C LYS A 328 -32.56 31.26 -13.06
N SER A 329 -32.21 31.37 -11.78
CA SER A 329 -33.09 31.89 -10.70
C SER A 329 -32.16 32.37 -9.57
N SER A 330 -31.91 33.68 -9.45
CA SER A 330 -32.44 34.56 -8.37
C SER A 330 -32.28 33.93 -6.98
N GLY A 331 -31.37 34.36 -6.11
CA GLY A 331 -31.16 35.74 -5.63
C GLY A 331 -31.64 35.79 -4.18
N GLY A 332 -30.71 35.83 -3.22
CA GLY A 332 -31.04 35.84 -1.78
C GLY A 332 -29.83 36.13 -0.92
N SER A 333 -29.81 37.33 -0.37
CA SER A 333 -28.83 38.01 0.46
C SER A 333 -28.22 37.23 1.64
N SER A 334 -26.95 37.51 1.88
CA SER A 334 -26.13 37.19 3.03
C SER A 334 -26.67 37.73 4.36
N SER A 335 -26.85 36.85 5.35
CA SER A 335 -26.78 37.20 6.77
C SER A 335 -25.95 36.16 7.52
N SER A 336 -24.96 36.66 8.27
CA SER A 336 -24.15 35.95 9.25
C SER A 336 -24.99 35.12 10.22
N GLY A 337 -24.72 33.81 10.33
CA GLY A 337 -25.37 32.93 11.28
C GLY A 337 -24.46 31.76 11.65
N SER A 338 -24.15 31.66 12.95
CA SER A 338 -23.26 30.69 13.59
C SER A 338 -23.55 29.24 13.16
N SER A 339 -22.51 28.51 12.74
CA SER A 339 -22.63 27.08 12.40
C SER A 339 -22.77 26.24 13.67
N LYS A 340 -24.01 25.97 14.08
CA LYS A 340 -24.35 24.93 15.05
C LYS A 340 -24.03 23.56 14.44
N SER A 341 -23.09 22.83 15.01
CA SER A 341 -22.78 21.45 14.60
C SER A 341 -23.66 20.48 15.38
N THR A 342 -24.56 19.78 14.69
CA THR A 342 -25.32 18.65 15.20
C THR A 342 -24.55 17.35 15.01
N TRP A 343 -24.46 16.55 16.08
CA TRP A 343 -23.96 15.17 16.00
C TRP A 343 -25.04 14.21 16.49
N THR A 344 -25.18 13.09 15.78
CA THR A 344 -26.17 12.06 16.05
C THR A 344 -25.49 10.75 16.41
N GLU A 345 -26.00 10.07 17.44
CA GLU A 345 -25.52 8.76 17.89
C GLU A 345 -26.71 7.81 18.05
N GLU A 346 -26.56 6.56 17.63
CA GLU A 346 -27.58 5.52 17.75
C GLU A 346 -27.48 4.91 19.15
N ASN A 347 -28.59 4.91 19.90
CA ASN A 347 -28.63 4.42 21.26
C ASN A 347 -28.94 2.90 21.30
N GLU A 348 -28.63 2.27 22.44
CA GLU A 348 -28.73 0.81 22.62
C GLU A 348 -30.15 0.24 22.50
N MET A 349 -31.17 1.09 22.33
CA MET A 349 -32.57 0.71 22.11
C MET A 349 -33.01 0.91 20.65
N GLY A 350 -32.08 1.20 19.73
CA GLY A 350 -32.36 1.39 18.29
C GLY A 350 -32.97 2.75 17.94
N GLY A 351 -32.89 3.74 18.83
CA GLY A 351 -33.28 5.12 18.55
C GLY A 351 -32.06 6.02 18.30
N THR A 352 -32.23 7.16 17.64
CA THR A 352 -31.14 8.13 17.42
C THR A 352 -31.23 9.28 18.41
N ASN A 353 -30.16 9.52 19.17
CA ASN A 353 -30.00 10.71 20.00
C ASN A 353 -29.37 11.83 19.17
N ILE A 354 -29.96 13.03 19.22
CA ILE A 354 -29.47 14.23 18.54
C ILE A 354 -28.93 15.20 19.59
N TYR A 355 -27.67 15.60 19.43
CA TYR A 355 -27.03 16.56 20.32
C TYR A 355 -26.75 17.87 19.57
N GLU A 356 -27.29 18.97 20.09
CA GLU A 356 -27.02 20.33 19.61
C GLU A 356 -26.00 21.02 20.54
N GLY A 357 -24.78 21.21 20.07
CA GLY A 357 -23.77 22.03 20.75
C GLY A 357 -23.89 23.50 20.35
N TRP A 358 -23.81 24.40 21.33
CA TRP A 358 -23.69 25.85 21.11
C TRP A 358 -22.24 26.27 20.90
#